data_AF-A0A2S6AYT1-F1
#
_entry.id   AF-A0A2S6AYT1-F1
#
_cell.length_a   1.000
_cell.length_b   1.000
_cell.length_c   1.000
_cell.angle_alpha   90.00
_cell.angle_beta   90.00
_cell.angle_gamma   90.00
#
_symmetry.space_group_name_H-M   'P 1'
#
loop_
_entity.id
_entity.type
_entity.pdbx_description
1 polymer ?
#
loop_
_entity_poly.entity_id
_entity_poly.type
_entity_poly.pdbx_seq_one_letter_code
_entity_poly.pdbx_strand_id
1 'polypeptide(L)'
;GQAIYTGSAMLLAEELGVELDQVRVEHSPPNEALYGMPLLGGQITGGSTSTRGTYGVLREAGAVARTLLVSAAAAQWKVDAASCTVAR
;
A
#
# COMPACT_ATOMS: atom_id res chain seq x y z
N GLY A 1 0.17 -14.52 15.25
CA GLY A 1 0.92 -13.25 15.14
C GLY A 1 0.00 -12.06 15.43
N GLN A 2 0.50 -10.83 15.33
CA GLN A 2 -0.24 -9.56 15.61
C GLN A 2 -1.12 -9.07 14.43
N ALA A 3 -1.42 -9.94 13.45
CA ALA A 3 -2.23 -9.64 12.27
C ALA A 3 -1.75 -8.45 11.39
N ILE A 4 -0.46 -8.12 11.42
CA ILE A 4 0.06 -6.94 10.69
C ILE A 4 -0.17 -7.02 9.18
N TYR A 5 -0.01 -8.21 8.56
CA TYR A 5 -0.27 -8.36 7.13
C TYR A 5 -1.70 -8.08 6.75
N THR A 6 -2.66 -8.55 7.55
CA THR A 6 -4.08 -8.29 7.33
C THR A 6 -4.35 -6.79 7.41
N GLY A 7 -3.86 -6.11 8.45
CA GLY A 7 -4.05 -4.66 8.61
C GLY A 7 -3.38 -3.84 7.51
N SER A 8 -2.14 -4.17 7.13
CA SER A 8 -1.41 -3.50 6.05
C SER A 8 -2.08 -3.71 4.69
N ALA A 9 -2.59 -4.93 4.41
CA ALA A 9 -3.31 -5.22 3.18
C ALA A 9 -4.62 -4.44 3.09
N MET A 10 -5.40 -4.39 4.18
CA MET A 10 -6.64 -3.61 4.23
C MET A 10 -6.39 -2.11 3.99
N LEU A 11 -5.34 -1.55 4.61
CA LEU A 11 -4.98 -0.14 4.43
C LEU A 11 -4.60 0.17 2.98
N LEU A 12 -3.81 -0.71 2.34
CA LEU A 12 -3.42 -0.54 0.94
C LEU A 12 -4.62 -0.73 0.00
N ALA A 13 -5.45 -1.74 0.24
CA ALA A 13 -6.65 -2.03 -0.57
C ALA A 13 -7.63 -0.85 -0.56
N GLU A 14 -7.87 -0.28 0.63
CA GLU A 14 -8.76 0.86 0.80
C GLU A 14 -8.32 2.05 -0.06
N GLU A 15 -7.04 2.40 0.01
CA GLU A 15 -6.48 3.55 -0.69
C GLU A 15 -6.30 3.33 -2.19
N LEU A 16 -5.96 2.10 -2.61
CA LEU A 16 -5.89 1.72 -4.02
C LEU A 16 -7.28 1.66 -4.67
N GLY A 17 -8.32 1.37 -3.88
CA GLY A 17 -9.70 1.21 -4.34
C GLY A 17 -9.98 -0.19 -4.89
N VAL A 18 -9.41 -1.23 -4.27
CA VAL A 18 -9.64 -2.65 -4.64
C VAL A 18 -10.20 -3.42 -3.46
N GLU A 19 -10.77 -4.60 -3.73
CA GLU A 19 -11.19 -5.53 -2.69
C GLU A 19 -10.00 -6.27 -2.07
N LEU A 20 -10.16 -6.69 -0.82
CA LEU A 20 -9.06 -7.30 -0.05
C LEU A 20 -8.59 -8.63 -0.65
N ASP A 21 -9.47 -9.38 -1.30
CA ASP A 21 -9.14 -10.65 -1.97
C ASP A 21 -8.29 -10.47 -3.24
N GLN A 22 -8.21 -9.25 -3.76
CA GLN A 22 -7.33 -8.86 -4.87
C GLN A 22 -5.91 -8.51 -4.39
N VAL A 23 -5.66 -8.47 -3.07
CA VAL A 23 -4.36 -8.15 -2.49
C VAL A 23 -3.66 -9.41 -2.00
N ARG A 24 -2.48 -9.68 -2.55
CA ARG A 24 -1.54 -10.68 -2.04
C ARG A 24 -0.40 -10.01 -1.30
N VAL A 25 -0.19 -10.42 -0.05
CA VAL A 25 0.95 -9.96 0.76
C VAL A 25 2.11 -10.94 0.60
N GLU A 26 3.29 -10.38 0.37
CA GLU A 26 4.55 -11.14 0.34
C GLU A 26 5.44 -10.72 1.51
N HIS A 27 6.09 -11.72 2.12
CA HIS A 27 7.04 -11.47 3.18
C HIS A 27 8.30 -10.81 2.60
N SER A 28 8.76 -9.72 3.20
CA SER A 28 9.98 -9.06 2.75
C SER A 28 11.19 -9.96 3.00
N PRO A 29 12.12 -10.11 2.04
CA PRO A 29 13.39 -10.79 2.29
C PRO A 29 14.20 -10.03 3.35
N PRO A 30 15.22 -10.65 3.97
CA PRO A 30 16.09 -9.97 4.94
C PRO A 30 16.94 -8.91 4.23
N ASN A 31 16.54 -7.65 4.37
CA ASN A 31 17.28 -6.49 3.89
C ASN A 31 16.86 -5.26 4.69
N GLU A 32 17.63 -4.94 5.72
CA GLU A 32 17.34 -3.86 6.65
C GLU A 32 17.34 -2.48 5.98
N ALA A 33 18.19 -2.27 4.98
CA ALA A 33 18.25 -1.01 4.26
C ALA A 33 16.96 -0.73 3.46
N LEU A 34 16.26 -1.78 2.99
CA LEU A 34 15.01 -1.65 2.24
C LEU A 34 13.75 -1.81 3.10
N TYR A 35 13.80 -2.66 4.13
CA TYR A 35 12.62 -3.10 4.89
C TYR A 35 12.73 -2.81 6.40
N GLY A 36 13.68 -1.97 6.81
CA GLY A 36 13.83 -1.53 8.18
C GLY A 36 12.64 -0.70 8.65
N MET A 37 12.20 -0.93 9.88
CA MET A 37 11.22 -0.10 10.58
C MET A 37 11.89 1.20 11.02
N PRO A 38 11.50 2.37 10.47
CA PRO A 38 12.19 3.64 10.76
C PRO A 38 12.20 3.99 12.26
N LEU A 39 11.15 3.58 12.98
CA LEU A 39 11.01 3.85 14.42
C LEU A 39 11.89 2.97 15.31
N LEU A 40 12.46 1.87 14.78
CA LEU A 40 13.25 0.90 15.54
C LEU A 40 14.65 0.67 14.96
N GLY A 41 14.96 1.26 13.80
CA GLY A 41 16.29 1.20 13.20
C GLY A 41 16.72 -0.19 12.73
N GLY A 42 15.76 -1.07 12.39
CA GLY A 42 16.04 -2.43 11.93
C GLY A 42 14.82 -3.11 11.31
N GLN A 43 14.98 -4.23 10.61
CA GLN A 43 13.85 -5.04 10.11
C GLN A 43 13.25 -5.86 11.27
N ILE A 44 12.57 -5.17 12.18
CA ILE A 44 12.06 -5.71 13.44
C ILE A 44 10.61 -5.23 13.68
N THR A 45 9.83 -6.08 14.35
CA THR A 45 8.52 -5.73 14.89
C THR A 45 8.60 -5.67 16.41
N GLY A 46 8.18 -4.55 17.02
CA GLY A 46 8.21 -4.34 18.47
C GLY A 46 7.60 -2.99 18.86
N GLY A 47 7.46 -2.72 20.16
CA GLY A 47 7.04 -1.40 20.67
C GLY A 47 5.69 -0.87 20.14
N SER A 48 4.82 -1.75 19.64
CA SER A 48 3.56 -1.39 18.97
C SER A 48 3.76 -0.37 17.83
N THR A 49 4.90 -0.46 17.12
CA THR A 49 5.26 0.51 16.09
C THR A 49 4.76 0.15 14.70
N SER A 50 4.47 -1.12 14.41
CA SER A 50 4.20 -1.59 13.05
C SER A 50 3.12 -0.76 12.33
N THR A 51 1.91 -0.66 12.89
CA THR A 51 0.82 0.09 12.27
C THR A 51 1.18 1.57 12.09
N ARG A 52 1.61 2.26 13.16
CA ARG A 52 1.88 3.71 13.10
C ARG A 52 3.10 4.04 12.23
N GLY A 53 4.09 3.16 12.17
CA GLY A 53 5.29 3.30 11.36
C GLY A 53 5.03 3.11 9.87
N THR A 54 4.10 2.24 9.48
CA THR A 54 3.77 2.00 8.07
C THR A 54 2.53 2.74 7.58
N TYR A 55 1.74 3.35 8.47
CA TYR A 55 0.44 3.94 8.12
C TYR A 55 0.54 4.97 7.00
N GLY A 56 1.41 5.98 7.14
CA GLY A 56 1.58 7.01 6.12
C GLY A 56 2.15 6.45 4.81
N VAL A 57 3.19 5.62 4.91
CA VAL A 57 3.88 5.03 3.75
C VAL A 57 2.93 4.22 2.87
N LEU A 58 2.12 3.35 3.47
CA LEU A 58 1.19 2.49 2.73
C LEU A 58 0.06 3.29 2.07
N ARG A 59 -0.44 4.33 2.72
CA ARG A 59 -1.46 5.21 2.13
C ARG A 59 -0.90 6.03 0.97
N GLU A 60 0.29 6.61 1.14
CA GLU A 60 0.92 7.33 0.03
C GLU A 60 1.18 6.40 -1.16
N ALA A 61 1.69 5.19 -0.91
CA ALA A 61 1.90 4.19 -1.95
C ALA A 61 0.60 3.81 -2.68
N GLY A 62 -0.49 3.56 -1.94
CA GLY A 62 -1.81 3.25 -2.52
C GLY A 62 -2.36 4.40 -3.37
N ALA A 63 -2.29 5.63 -2.89
CA ALA A 63 -2.79 6.82 -3.58
C ALA A 63 -2.02 7.12 -4.87
N VAL A 64 -0.69 7.00 -4.82
CA VAL A 64 0.19 7.14 -6.00
C VAL A 64 -0.12 6.05 -7.01
N ALA A 65 -0.18 4.78 -6.59
CA ALA A 65 -0.51 3.68 -7.48
C ALA A 65 -1.87 3.87 -8.15
N ARG A 66 -2.90 4.26 -7.39
CA ARG A 66 -4.24 4.58 -7.93
C ARG A 66 -4.18 5.68 -8.98
N THR A 67 -3.44 6.75 -8.71
CA THR A 67 -3.29 7.90 -9.62
C THR A 67 -2.62 7.48 -10.92
N LEU A 68 -1.54 6.68 -10.84
CA LEU A 68 -0.82 6.17 -12.00
C LEU A 68 -1.69 5.24 -12.85
N LEU A 69 -2.45 4.34 -12.21
CA LEU A 69 -3.36 3.42 -12.91
C LEU A 69 -4.50 4.17 -13.61
N VAL A 70 -5.12 5.15 -12.95
CA VAL A 70 -6.16 6.00 -13.57
C VAL A 70 -5.58 6.77 -14.76
N SER A 71 -4.37 7.30 -14.63
CA SER A 71 -3.69 8.04 -15.70
C SER A 71 -3.41 7.14 -16.90
N ALA A 72 -2.94 5.91 -16.66
CA ALA A 72 -2.69 4.92 -17.71
C ALA A 72 -3.99 4.49 -18.42
N ALA A 73 -5.07 4.23 -17.67
CA ALA A 73 -6.37 3.88 -18.24
C ALA A 73 -6.94 5.01 -19.10
N ALA A 74 -6.89 6.26 -18.62
CA ALA A 74 -7.35 7.44 -19.35
C ALA A 74 -6.58 7.62 -20.67
N ALA A 75 -5.25 7.47 -20.64
CA ALA A 75 -4.41 7.53 -21.83
C ALA A 75 -4.76 6.42 -22.84
N GLN A 76 -5.01 5.20 -22.36
CA GLN A 76 -5.41 4.08 -23.21
C GLN A 76 -6.78 4.29 -23.86
N TRP A 77 -7.75 4.84 -23.13
CA TRP A 77 -9.10 5.12 -23.61
C TRP A 77 -9.23 6.45 -24.36
N LYS A 78 -8.18 7.28 -24.36
CA LYS A 78 -8.15 8.62 -24.96
C LYS A 78 -9.23 9.55 -24.38
N VAL A 79 -9.39 9.52 -23.07
CA VAL A 79 -10.31 10.39 -22.32
C VAL A 79 -9.55 11.21 -21.28
N ASP A 80 -10.20 12.21 -20.70
CA ASP A 80 -9.64 12.95 -19.56
C ASP A 80 -9.55 12.03 -18.33
N ALA A 81 -8.43 12.06 -17.59
CA ALA A 81 -8.28 11.29 -16.35
C ALA A 81 -9.34 11.65 -15.29
N ALA A 82 -9.82 12.90 -15.27
CA ALA A 82 -10.90 13.34 -14.40
C ALA A 82 -12.25 12.68 -14.73
N SER A 83 -12.41 12.12 -15.94
CA SER A 83 -13.60 11.36 -16.32
C SER A 83 -13.54 9.88 -15.91
N CYS A 84 -12.38 9.41 -15.41
CA CYS A 84 -12.20 8.04 -14.96
C CYS A 84 -12.48 7.92 -13.46
N THR A 85 -13.22 6.88 -13.08
CA THR A 85 -13.46 6.53 -11.68
C THR A 85 -12.95 5.12 -11.39
N VAL A 86 -12.54 4.90 -10.15
CA VAL A 86 -12.18 3.56 -9.65
C VAL A 86 -13.40 2.99 -8.97
N ALA A 87 -13.87 1.83 -9.46
CA ALA A 87 -14.89 1.02 -8.82
C ALA A 87 -14.19 -0.05 -7.98
N ARG A 88 -14.74 -0.31 -6.79
CA ARG A 88 -14.40 -1.48 -5.97
C ARG A 88 -15.21 -2.68 -6.45
#